data_AF-A0A5E7HKX8-F1
#
_entry.id   AF-A0A5E7HKX8-F1
#
_cell.length_a   1.000
_cell.length_b   1.000
_cell.length_c   1.000
_cell.angle_alpha   90.00
_cell.angle_beta   90.00
_cell.angle_gamma   90.00
#
_symmetry.space_group_name_H-M   'P 1'
#
loop_
_entity.id
_entity.type
_entity.pdbx_description
1 polymer ?
#
loop_
_entity_poly.entity_id
_entity_poly.type
_entity_poly.pdbx_seq_one_letter_code
_entity_poly.pdbx_strand_id
1 'polypeptide(L)'
;MEAHLLEWLNLSVRWVHMITGVAWIGASFYFVWLENNLNRVNPKNGLAGDLWAIHGGGIYHLEKYKLAPPTMPDNLHWFKWEAYFTWLSGIALLCVVFYSNPTLYLLAPGSTLSGPEGVAIGLGSLFIGWFIYSFLCDSALGKRPALLGFILFVLIIGAAYGFSKVFSGRGAYLHVGAIIGTIMVGNVFRIIMPAQRALVAAIAANRTPDPALPAKGLLRSRHNNYFTLPVLFIMISNHFPSTYGSQYNWLILAGIAVLAVLVRHYFNTRHDSHKYAWTLPVAAVGMICLAYVSGPKPMSSAPEVAKAAGVIEYQPLPETALGGDKKPVEAAPAASATAPAQASNAGPGFDKVHTVIQERCTVCHSAKPTSPLFSAAPAGVMFDTPEQIRQNAARIQAQAVTSQIMPLGNITQMTQQERDLIGAWIVQGAATQ
;
A
#
# COMPACT_ATOMS: atom_id res chain seq x y z
N MET A 1 15.96 20.86 12.55
CA MET A 1 15.29 20.31 13.75
C MET A 1 13.89 19.81 13.39
N GLU A 2 13.05 20.61 12.75
CA GLU A 2 11.69 20.21 12.34
C GLU A 2 11.62 18.95 11.48
N ALA A 3 12.36 18.88 10.36
CA ALA A 3 12.39 17.69 9.51
C ALA A 3 12.78 16.40 10.26
N HIS A 4 13.72 16.51 11.21
CA HIS A 4 14.14 15.38 12.06
C HIS A 4 13.05 14.94 13.03
N LEU A 5 12.33 15.89 13.64
CA LEU A 5 11.18 15.56 14.52
C LEU A 5 10.03 14.92 13.74
N LEU A 6 9.76 15.38 12.51
CA LEU A 6 8.76 14.77 11.62
C LEU A 6 9.16 13.35 11.21
N GLU A 7 10.45 13.11 10.95
CA GLU A 7 10.97 11.77 10.69
C GLU A 7 10.74 10.82 11.87
N TRP A 8 11.09 11.25 13.09
CA TRP A 8 10.84 10.48 14.31
C TRP A 8 9.34 10.25 14.55
N LEU A 9 8.50 11.25 14.33
CA LEU A 9 7.05 11.10 14.42
C LEU A 9 6.55 10.04 13.42
N ASN A 10 6.99 10.10 12.16
CA ASN A 10 6.65 9.11 11.14
C ASN A 10 7.06 7.70 11.57
N LEU A 11 8.29 7.55 12.06
CA LEU A 11 8.84 6.29 12.54
C LEU A 11 8.02 5.75 13.73
N SER A 12 7.77 6.56 14.75
CA SER A 12 7.04 6.16 15.95
C SER A 12 5.63 5.69 15.63
N VAL A 13 4.86 6.47 14.85
CA VAL A 13 3.49 6.08 14.49
C VAL A 13 3.49 4.82 13.62
N ARG A 14 4.45 4.69 12.69
CA ARG A 14 4.59 3.49 11.85
C ARG A 14 4.95 2.26 12.66
N TRP A 15 5.82 2.41 13.64
CA TRP A 15 6.24 1.34 14.54
C TRP A 15 5.07 0.85 15.39
N VAL A 16 4.29 1.77 15.98
CA VAL A 16 3.06 1.43 16.71
C VAL A 16 2.06 0.70 15.81
N HIS A 17 1.85 1.19 14.58
CA HIS A 17 0.95 0.55 13.63
C HIS A 17 1.39 -0.87 13.27
N MET A 18 2.69 -1.09 13.07
CA MET A 18 3.22 -2.41 12.79
C MET A 18 3.06 -3.35 13.99
N ILE A 19 3.39 -2.91 15.21
CA ILE A 19 3.22 -3.72 16.43
C ILE A 19 1.76 -4.16 16.60
N THR A 20 0.84 -3.20 16.53
CA THR A 20 -0.59 -3.45 16.76
C THR A 20 -1.19 -4.28 15.63
N GLY A 21 -0.79 -4.04 14.38
CA GLY A 21 -1.20 -4.83 13.22
C GLY A 21 -0.72 -6.27 13.30
N VAL A 22 0.53 -6.51 13.70
CA VAL A 22 1.07 -7.87 13.92
C VAL A 22 0.32 -8.58 15.05
N ALA A 23 0.07 -7.89 16.17
CA ALA A 23 -0.71 -8.46 17.27
C ALA A 23 -2.12 -8.87 16.82
N TRP A 24 -2.80 -8.01 16.07
CA TRP A 24 -4.17 -8.28 15.61
C TRP A 24 -4.23 -9.41 14.58
N ILE A 25 -3.42 -9.33 13.52
CA ILE A 25 -3.41 -10.32 12.45
C ILE A 25 -2.88 -11.66 12.96
N GLY A 26 -1.85 -11.64 13.81
CA GLY A 26 -1.32 -12.83 14.47
C GLY A 26 -2.39 -13.54 15.29
N ALA A 27 -3.12 -12.80 16.13
CA ALA A 27 -4.25 -13.36 16.88
C ALA A 27 -5.33 -13.92 15.95
N SER A 28 -5.68 -13.21 14.86
CA SER A 28 -6.66 -13.71 13.89
C SER A 28 -6.23 -15.03 13.24
N PHE A 29 -4.97 -15.15 12.84
CA PHE A 29 -4.45 -16.39 12.25
C PHE A 29 -4.40 -17.53 13.27
N TYR A 30 -4.00 -17.23 14.50
CA TYR A 30 -4.00 -18.20 15.59
C TYR A 30 -5.40 -18.73 15.89
N PHE A 31 -6.41 -17.86 16.02
CA PHE A 31 -7.77 -18.30 16.32
C PHE A 31 -8.43 -19.07 15.18
N VAL A 32 -8.12 -18.72 13.92
CA VAL A 32 -8.59 -19.49 12.77
C VAL A 32 -7.93 -20.87 12.75
N TRP A 33 -6.62 -20.94 13.02
CA TRP A 33 -5.94 -22.22 13.18
C TRP A 33 -6.54 -23.04 14.33
N LEU A 34 -6.77 -22.43 15.49
CA LEU A 34 -7.37 -23.06 16.66
C LEU A 34 -8.73 -23.66 16.32
N GLU A 35 -9.65 -22.86 15.75
CA GLU A 35 -11.01 -23.27 15.38
C GLU A 35 -11.03 -24.48 14.44
N ASN A 36 -10.09 -24.47 13.49
CA ASN A 36 -9.94 -25.46 12.44
C ASN A 36 -9.27 -26.77 12.91
N ASN A 37 -8.57 -26.76 14.06
CA ASN A 37 -7.88 -27.92 14.61
C ASN A 37 -8.55 -28.46 15.87
N LEU A 38 -9.74 -27.98 16.23
CA LEU A 38 -10.52 -28.58 17.31
C LEU A 38 -10.87 -30.03 16.96
N ASN A 39 -10.54 -30.96 17.85
CA ASN A 39 -11.07 -32.31 17.81
C ASN A 39 -12.58 -32.26 18.13
N ARG A 40 -13.38 -32.70 17.16
CA ARG A 40 -14.84 -32.74 17.27
C ARG A 40 -15.39 -34.17 17.30
N VAL A 41 -14.52 -35.18 17.46
CA VAL A 41 -14.92 -36.57 17.58
C VAL A 41 -15.40 -36.83 19.01
N ASN A 42 -16.68 -37.20 19.17
CA ASN A 42 -17.32 -37.50 20.45
C ASN A 42 -16.99 -36.46 21.56
N PRO A 43 -17.29 -35.16 21.33
CA PRO A 43 -16.95 -34.13 22.29
C PRO A 43 -17.67 -34.39 23.62
N LYS A 44 -16.99 -34.12 24.74
CA LYS A 44 -17.62 -34.17 26.07
C LYS A 44 -18.90 -33.32 26.07
N ASN A 45 -19.87 -33.71 26.89
CA ASN A 45 -21.15 -32.99 26.99
C ASN A 45 -20.93 -31.49 27.23
N GLY A 46 -21.57 -30.67 26.39
CA GLY A 46 -21.45 -29.20 26.42
C GLY A 46 -20.31 -28.61 25.59
N LEU A 47 -19.32 -29.41 25.16
CA LEU A 47 -18.21 -28.95 24.34
C LEU A 47 -18.50 -29.04 22.84
N ALA A 48 -18.08 -28.02 22.10
CA ALA A 48 -18.05 -28.01 20.64
C ALA A 48 -16.82 -28.77 20.10
N GLY A 49 -15.76 -28.86 20.89
CA GLY A 49 -14.53 -29.58 20.60
C GLY A 49 -13.41 -29.16 21.54
N ASP A 50 -12.28 -29.86 21.49
CA ASP A 50 -11.10 -29.58 22.30
C ASP A 50 -9.80 -29.66 21.49
N LEU A 51 -8.73 -29.09 22.01
CA LEU A 51 -7.41 -29.13 21.39
C LEU A 51 -6.31 -29.24 22.44
N TRP A 52 -5.34 -30.11 22.19
CA TRP A 52 -4.09 -30.15 22.92
C TRP A 52 -3.00 -29.43 22.12
N ALA A 53 -2.26 -28.54 22.78
CA ALA A 53 -1.18 -27.79 22.16
C ALA A 53 0.02 -27.68 23.12
N ILE A 54 1.22 -27.53 22.57
CA ILE A 54 2.45 -27.29 23.34
C ILE A 54 3.07 -25.95 22.94
N HIS A 55 3.41 -25.13 23.93
CA HIS A 55 4.13 -23.88 23.71
C HIS A 55 4.89 -23.47 24.97
N GLY A 56 6.09 -22.88 24.81
CA GLY A 56 6.89 -22.38 25.95
C GLY A 56 7.25 -23.45 26.99
N GLY A 57 7.32 -24.72 26.61
CA GLY A 57 7.58 -25.84 27.53
C GLY A 57 6.36 -26.35 28.30
N GLY A 58 5.17 -25.76 28.11
CA GLY A 58 3.92 -26.18 28.74
C GLY A 58 2.95 -26.86 27.78
N ILE A 59 2.10 -27.74 28.30
CA ILE A 59 1.02 -28.40 27.57
C ILE A 59 -0.30 -27.70 27.94
N TYR A 60 -1.02 -27.23 26.92
CA TYR A 60 -2.33 -26.59 27.03
C TYR A 60 -3.42 -27.56 26.58
N HIS A 61 -4.52 -27.61 27.33
CA HIS A 61 -5.77 -28.22 26.90
C HIS A 61 -6.83 -27.13 26.78
N LEU A 62 -7.25 -26.86 25.54
CA LEU A 62 -8.24 -25.84 25.23
C LEU A 62 -9.57 -26.51 24.93
N GLU A 63 -10.60 -26.19 25.70
CA GLU A 63 -11.96 -26.68 25.51
C GLU A 63 -12.86 -25.54 25.00
N LYS A 64 -13.50 -25.74 23.85
CA LYS A 64 -14.49 -24.78 23.32
C LYS A 64 -15.89 -25.24 23.69
N TYR A 65 -16.64 -24.40 24.39
CA TYR A 65 -18.04 -24.68 24.73
C TYR A 65 -18.99 -24.40 23.56
N LYS A 66 -20.05 -25.19 23.42
CA LYS A 66 -21.11 -24.96 22.42
C LYS A 66 -21.87 -23.66 22.68
N LEU A 67 -22.11 -23.38 23.96
CA LEU A 67 -22.91 -22.24 24.40
C LEU A 67 -22.20 -21.48 25.52
N ALA A 68 -21.97 -22.14 26.66
CA ALA A 68 -21.37 -21.56 27.86
C ALA A 68 -20.64 -22.63 28.69
N PRO A 69 -19.61 -22.25 29.47
CA PRO A 69 -19.10 -23.09 30.55
C PRO A 69 -20.11 -23.23 31.70
N PRO A 70 -19.98 -24.26 32.56
CA PRO A 70 -20.85 -24.44 33.73
C PRO A 70 -20.81 -23.25 34.69
N THR A 71 -19.63 -22.65 34.84
CA THR A 71 -19.40 -21.43 35.62
C THR A 71 -18.63 -20.44 34.75
N MET A 72 -19.10 -19.19 34.70
CA MET A 72 -18.38 -18.14 34.00
C MET A 72 -17.10 -17.77 34.77
N PRO A 73 -15.94 -17.72 34.11
CA PRO A 73 -14.71 -17.29 34.77
C PRO A 73 -14.75 -15.79 35.10
N ASP A 74 -14.11 -15.40 36.21
CA ASP A 74 -13.97 -14.00 36.60
C ASP A 74 -13.20 -13.18 35.56
N ASN A 75 -12.21 -13.81 34.94
CA ASN A 75 -11.34 -13.20 33.94
C ASN A 75 -11.66 -13.73 32.55
N LEU A 76 -12.34 -12.91 31.75
CA LEU A 76 -12.56 -13.16 30.33
C LEU A 76 -11.76 -12.15 29.50
N HIS A 77 -10.83 -12.65 28.68
CA HIS A 77 -10.06 -11.81 27.78
C HIS A 77 -10.86 -11.48 26.50
N TRP A 78 -10.82 -10.21 26.08
CA TRP A 78 -11.55 -9.73 24.91
C TRP A 78 -10.57 -9.17 23.86
N PHE A 79 -10.41 -9.90 22.76
CA PHE A 79 -9.59 -9.49 21.62
C PHE A 79 -10.29 -8.39 20.82
N LYS A 80 -9.98 -7.13 21.14
CA LYS A 80 -10.58 -5.94 20.51
C LYS A 80 -9.59 -4.79 20.39
N TRP A 81 -8.69 -4.66 21.36
CA TRP A 81 -7.77 -3.54 21.45
C TRP A 81 -6.75 -3.57 20.33
N GLU A 82 -6.29 -4.75 19.94
CA GLU A 82 -5.36 -4.95 18.82
C GLU A 82 -5.97 -4.39 17.53
N ALA A 83 -7.25 -4.67 17.27
CA ALA A 83 -7.97 -4.14 16.11
C ALA A 83 -8.13 -2.61 16.19
N TYR A 84 -8.54 -2.10 17.35
CA TYR A 84 -8.81 -0.66 17.54
C TYR A 84 -7.53 0.16 17.43
N PHE A 85 -6.45 -0.25 18.10
CA PHE A 85 -5.16 0.45 18.01
C PHE A 85 -4.51 0.32 16.64
N THR A 86 -4.70 -0.80 15.92
CA THR A 86 -4.24 -0.90 14.52
C THR A 86 -4.94 0.15 13.66
N TRP A 87 -6.27 0.31 13.80
CA TRP A 87 -6.99 1.31 13.01
C TRP A 87 -6.63 2.74 13.42
N LEU A 88 -6.59 3.05 14.72
CA LEU A 88 -6.24 4.39 15.21
C LEU A 88 -4.83 4.81 14.75
N SER A 89 -3.85 3.92 14.89
CA SER A 89 -2.49 4.17 14.39
C SER A 89 -2.42 4.26 12.87
N GLY A 90 -3.26 3.50 12.14
CA GLY A 90 -3.37 3.58 10.68
C GLY A 90 -3.95 4.92 10.19
N ILE A 91 -4.97 5.44 10.88
CA ILE A 91 -5.51 6.78 10.60
C ILE A 91 -4.48 7.85 10.94
N ALA A 92 -3.79 7.73 12.07
CA ALA A 92 -2.69 8.62 12.42
C ALA A 92 -1.59 8.60 11.34
N LEU A 93 -1.24 7.43 10.79
CA LEU A 93 -0.32 7.32 9.66
C LEU A 93 -0.83 8.01 8.40
N LEU A 94 -2.11 7.86 8.05
CA LEU A 94 -2.69 8.58 6.90
C LEU A 94 -2.58 10.09 7.11
N CYS A 95 -2.87 10.58 8.32
CA CYS A 95 -2.72 11.99 8.65
C CYS A 95 -1.28 12.46 8.45
N VAL A 96 -0.31 11.79 9.06
CA VAL A 96 1.11 12.17 9.03
C VAL A 96 1.72 12.04 7.62
N VAL A 97 1.40 10.98 6.89
CA VAL A 97 2.07 10.66 5.62
C VAL A 97 1.38 11.31 4.42
N PHE A 98 0.04 11.38 4.42
CA PHE A 98 -0.72 11.79 3.25
C PHE A 98 -1.47 13.11 3.47
N TYR A 99 -2.04 13.36 4.65
CA TYR A 99 -2.89 14.53 4.85
C TYR A 99 -2.15 15.77 5.38
N SER A 100 -0.91 15.64 5.87
CA SER A 100 -0.07 16.79 6.23
C SER A 100 0.33 17.63 5.01
N ASN A 101 0.55 17.01 3.84
CA ASN A 101 0.75 17.71 2.58
C ASN A 101 0.11 16.90 1.42
N PRO A 102 -1.23 16.96 1.28
CA PRO A 102 -1.98 16.12 0.35
C PRO A 102 -1.69 16.44 -1.12
N THR A 103 -1.35 17.68 -1.45
CA THR A 103 -0.97 18.04 -2.83
C THR A 103 0.27 17.27 -3.28
N LEU A 104 1.25 17.09 -2.39
CA LEU A 104 2.50 16.38 -2.71
C LEU A 104 2.38 14.86 -2.58
N TYR A 105 1.75 14.37 -1.51
CA TYR A 105 1.80 12.94 -1.15
C TYR A 105 0.55 12.16 -1.57
N LEU A 106 -0.62 12.81 -1.65
CA LEU A 106 -1.89 12.15 -1.89
C LEU A 106 -2.34 12.27 -3.34
N LEU A 107 -2.44 13.50 -3.86
CA LEU A 107 -3.02 13.80 -5.17
C LEU A 107 -2.11 13.33 -6.32
N ALA A 108 -2.73 13.01 -7.45
CA ALA A 108 -1.99 12.75 -8.68
C ALA A 108 -1.30 14.03 -9.16
N PRO A 109 -0.08 13.94 -9.74
CA PRO A 109 0.59 15.11 -10.33
C PRO A 109 -0.31 15.79 -11.38
N GLY A 110 -0.42 17.11 -11.32
CA GLY A 110 -1.28 17.90 -12.22
C GLY A 110 -2.78 17.84 -11.90
N SER A 111 -3.17 17.25 -10.75
CA SER A 111 -4.56 17.28 -10.29
C SER A 111 -5.07 18.71 -10.13
N THR A 112 -6.31 18.95 -10.56
CA THR A 112 -7.02 20.23 -10.35
C THR A 112 -7.66 20.34 -8.97
N LEU A 113 -7.65 19.25 -8.18
CA LEU A 113 -8.23 19.22 -6.85
C LEU A 113 -7.33 19.94 -5.85
N SER A 114 -7.95 20.63 -4.91
CA SER A 114 -7.27 21.15 -3.73
C SER A 114 -6.91 20.03 -2.76
N GLY A 115 -5.90 20.29 -1.93
CA GLY A 115 -5.48 19.39 -0.87
C GLY A 115 -6.64 18.91 0.03
N PRO A 116 -7.45 19.82 0.59
CA PRO A 116 -8.61 19.46 1.42
C PRO A 116 -9.65 18.60 0.71
N GLU A 117 -9.91 18.83 -0.59
CA GLU A 117 -10.83 17.98 -1.37
C GLU A 117 -10.27 16.55 -1.48
N GLY A 118 -8.96 16.41 -1.72
CA GLY A 118 -8.30 15.10 -1.71
C GLY A 118 -8.46 14.37 -0.38
N VAL A 119 -8.25 15.08 0.73
CA VAL A 119 -8.44 14.53 2.09
C VAL A 119 -9.91 14.13 2.33
N ALA A 120 -10.86 14.96 1.89
CA ALA A 120 -12.28 14.69 2.02
C ALA A 120 -12.71 13.45 1.23
N ILE A 121 -12.21 13.27 0.00
CA ILE A 121 -12.41 12.05 -0.79
C ILE A 121 -11.82 10.85 -0.05
N GLY A 122 -10.61 11.00 0.49
CA GLY A 122 -9.93 9.96 1.27
C GLY A 122 -10.78 9.52 2.46
N LEU A 123 -11.05 10.40 3.42
CA LEU A 123 -11.84 10.09 4.62
C LEU A 123 -13.28 9.67 4.30
N GLY A 124 -13.93 10.33 3.34
CA GLY A 124 -15.28 10.01 2.91
C GLY A 124 -15.37 8.58 2.37
N SER A 125 -14.37 8.13 1.61
CA SER A 125 -14.33 6.77 1.06
C SER A 125 -14.26 5.68 2.13
N LEU A 126 -13.59 5.94 3.27
CA LEU A 126 -13.53 5.00 4.40
C LEU A 126 -14.92 4.80 5.00
N PHE A 127 -15.64 5.90 5.22
CA PHE A 127 -17.00 5.87 5.77
C PHE A 127 -18.00 5.22 4.79
N ILE A 128 -17.98 5.66 3.52
CA ILE A 128 -18.85 5.13 2.46
C ILE A 128 -18.57 3.64 2.23
N GLY A 129 -17.30 3.25 2.14
CA GLY A 129 -16.90 1.86 1.93
C GLY A 129 -17.38 0.95 3.06
N TRP A 130 -17.23 1.40 4.31
CA TRP A 130 -17.76 0.67 5.47
C TRP A 130 -19.30 0.59 5.45
N PHE A 131 -19.99 1.67 5.11
CA PHE A 131 -21.46 1.69 5.02
C PHE A 131 -21.98 0.74 3.93
N ILE A 132 -21.46 0.82 2.70
CA ILE A 132 -21.81 -0.06 1.58
C ILE A 132 -21.59 -1.52 1.99
N TYR A 133 -20.42 -1.84 2.55
CA TYR A 133 -20.12 -3.19 3.02
C TYR A 133 -21.09 -3.67 4.11
N SER A 134 -21.43 -2.82 5.09
CA SER A 134 -22.36 -3.17 6.15
C SER A 134 -23.74 -3.50 5.57
N PHE A 135 -24.26 -2.59 4.73
CA PHE A 135 -25.54 -2.74 4.05
C PHE A 135 -25.62 -4.03 3.22
N LEU A 136 -24.61 -4.31 2.39
CA LEU A 136 -24.59 -5.51 1.56
C LEU A 136 -24.64 -6.80 2.38
N CYS A 137 -23.92 -6.84 3.49
CA CYS A 137 -23.91 -8.02 4.34
C CYS A 137 -25.18 -8.19 5.17
N ASP A 138 -25.90 -7.12 5.48
CA ASP A 138 -27.18 -7.17 6.19
C ASP A 138 -28.36 -7.43 5.24
N SER A 139 -28.14 -7.31 3.92
CA SER A 139 -29.10 -7.65 2.87
C SER A 139 -29.23 -9.17 2.63
N ALA A 140 -30.13 -9.57 1.72
CA ALA A 140 -30.26 -10.97 1.27
C ALA A 140 -28.95 -11.56 0.71
N LEU A 141 -28.03 -10.71 0.25
CA LEU A 141 -26.72 -11.11 -0.24
C LEU A 141 -25.84 -11.72 0.87
N GLY A 142 -26.04 -11.35 2.13
CA GLY A 142 -25.38 -11.94 3.31
C GLY A 142 -25.58 -13.45 3.41
N LYS A 143 -26.67 -13.99 2.85
CA LYS A 143 -26.99 -15.42 2.80
C LYS A 143 -26.30 -16.16 1.66
N ARG A 144 -25.60 -15.44 0.75
CA ARG A 144 -24.86 -16.01 -0.39
C ARG A 144 -23.38 -15.61 -0.34
N PRO A 145 -22.57 -16.21 0.55
CA PRO A 145 -21.20 -15.78 0.80
C PRO A 145 -20.27 -15.66 -0.41
N ALA A 146 -20.35 -16.60 -1.36
CA ALA A 146 -19.50 -16.57 -2.55
C ALA A 146 -19.83 -15.38 -3.45
N LEU A 147 -21.13 -15.13 -3.69
CA LEU A 147 -21.60 -13.99 -4.47
C LEU A 147 -21.27 -12.67 -3.77
N LEU A 148 -21.48 -12.61 -2.44
CA LEU A 148 -21.10 -11.44 -1.64
C LEU A 148 -19.61 -11.15 -1.76
N GLY A 149 -18.75 -12.16 -1.59
CA GLY A 149 -17.31 -12.02 -1.73
C GLY A 149 -16.89 -11.52 -3.11
N PHE A 150 -17.50 -12.03 -4.18
CA PHE A 150 -17.27 -11.56 -5.54
C PHE A 150 -17.68 -10.09 -5.73
N ILE A 151 -18.87 -9.70 -5.25
CA ILE A 151 -19.33 -8.30 -5.34
C ILE A 151 -18.41 -7.37 -4.55
N LEU A 152 -18.01 -7.76 -3.34
CA LEU A 152 -17.07 -6.97 -2.53
C LEU A 152 -15.70 -6.83 -3.21
N PHE A 153 -15.22 -7.89 -3.87
CA PHE A 153 -14.00 -7.83 -4.66
C PHE A 153 -14.14 -6.81 -5.80
N VAL A 154 -15.21 -6.89 -6.60
CA VAL A 154 -15.48 -5.93 -7.69
C VAL A 154 -15.56 -4.49 -7.18
N LEU A 155 -16.21 -4.25 -6.03
CA LEU A 155 -16.30 -2.93 -5.42
C LEU A 155 -14.95 -2.39 -4.96
N ILE A 156 -14.10 -3.24 -4.37
CA ILE A 156 -12.73 -2.87 -3.98
C ILE A 156 -11.90 -2.52 -5.22
N ILE A 157 -12.04 -3.27 -6.31
CA ILE A 157 -11.35 -2.95 -7.57
C ILE A 157 -11.89 -1.66 -8.19
N GLY A 158 -13.20 -1.44 -8.13
CA GLY A 158 -13.83 -0.18 -8.54
C GLY A 158 -13.32 1.01 -7.73
N ALA A 159 -13.14 0.85 -6.42
CA ALA A 159 -12.53 1.88 -5.56
C ALA A 159 -11.06 2.12 -5.95
N ALA A 160 -10.28 1.06 -6.18
CA ALA A 160 -8.90 1.18 -6.64
C ALA A 160 -8.79 1.95 -7.96
N TYR A 161 -9.66 1.64 -8.93
CA TYR A 161 -9.77 2.36 -10.19
C TYR A 161 -10.16 3.83 -9.97
N GLY A 162 -11.20 4.09 -9.17
CA GLY A 162 -11.63 5.46 -8.86
C GLY A 162 -10.53 6.29 -8.22
N PHE A 163 -9.80 5.73 -7.24
CA PHE A 163 -8.66 6.41 -6.64
C PHE A 163 -7.51 6.62 -7.63
N SER A 164 -7.26 5.71 -8.56
CA SER A 164 -6.20 5.89 -9.56
C SER A 164 -6.42 7.10 -10.49
N LYS A 165 -7.64 7.66 -10.51
CA LYS A 165 -7.98 8.87 -11.27
C LYS A 165 -7.76 10.18 -10.50
N VAL A 166 -7.60 10.10 -9.18
CA VAL A 166 -7.60 11.27 -8.28
C VAL A 166 -6.31 11.33 -7.47
N PHE A 167 -5.84 10.19 -6.99
CA PHE A 167 -4.67 10.05 -6.14
C PHE A 167 -3.47 9.56 -6.94
N SER A 168 -2.28 9.85 -6.43
CA SER A 168 -1.06 9.17 -6.84
C SER A 168 -1.23 7.65 -6.69
N GLY A 169 -0.55 6.83 -7.50
CA GLY A 169 -0.67 5.37 -7.40
C GLY A 169 -0.42 4.85 -5.98
N ARG A 170 0.51 5.50 -5.27
CA ARG A 170 0.79 5.27 -3.85
C ARG A 170 -0.42 5.60 -2.97
N GLY A 171 -0.98 6.80 -3.12
CA GLY A 171 -2.18 7.23 -2.39
C GLY A 171 -3.37 6.30 -2.64
N ALA A 172 -3.57 5.89 -3.89
CA ALA A 172 -4.65 4.98 -4.29
C ALA A 172 -4.57 3.64 -3.59
N TYR A 173 -3.42 2.97 -3.62
CA TYR A 173 -3.23 1.68 -2.94
C TYR A 173 -3.51 1.79 -1.44
N LEU A 174 -2.94 2.80 -0.79
CA LEU A 174 -3.06 2.93 0.67
C LEU A 174 -4.50 3.27 1.10
N HIS A 175 -5.27 3.99 0.28
CA HIS A 175 -6.68 4.24 0.56
C HIS A 175 -7.56 3.01 0.33
N VAL A 176 -7.24 2.14 -0.64
CA VAL A 176 -7.88 0.82 -0.75
C VAL A 176 -7.62 0.00 0.52
N GLY A 177 -6.37 -0.03 0.99
CA GLY A 177 -6.01 -0.70 2.24
C GLY A 177 -6.73 -0.09 3.45
N ALA A 178 -6.88 1.22 3.49
CA ALA A 178 -7.58 1.93 4.55
C ALA A 178 -9.09 1.63 4.56
N ILE A 179 -9.74 1.51 3.40
CA ILE A 179 -11.13 1.03 3.30
C ILE A 179 -11.22 -0.38 3.89
N ILE A 180 -10.35 -1.30 3.45
CA ILE A 180 -10.35 -2.68 3.93
C ILE A 180 -10.13 -2.72 5.45
N GLY A 181 -9.13 -2.01 5.97
CA GLY A 181 -8.86 -1.91 7.40
C GLY A 181 -10.02 -1.31 8.20
N THR A 182 -10.70 -0.30 7.65
CA THR A 182 -11.89 0.31 8.26
C THR A 182 -13.07 -0.66 8.30
N ILE A 183 -13.29 -1.41 7.22
CA ILE A 183 -14.25 -2.52 7.19
C ILE A 183 -13.91 -3.55 8.26
N MET A 184 -12.65 -3.93 8.36
CA MET A 184 -12.20 -4.98 9.28
C MET A 184 -12.36 -4.58 10.74
N VAL A 185 -12.00 -3.35 11.13
CA VAL A 185 -12.22 -2.88 12.50
C VAL A 185 -13.71 -2.62 12.77
N GLY A 186 -14.46 -2.15 11.77
CA GLY A 186 -15.90 -1.95 11.86
C GLY A 186 -16.65 -3.26 12.14
N ASN A 187 -16.20 -4.36 11.55
CA ASN A 187 -16.67 -5.72 11.87
C ASN A 187 -16.47 -6.06 13.35
N VAL A 188 -15.29 -5.76 13.89
CA VAL A 188 -14.96 -6.01 15.30
C VAL A 188 -15.84 -5.14 16.21
N PHE A 189 -15.85 -3.84 15.96
CA PHE A 189 -16.49 -2.85 16.80
C PHE A 189 -18.03 -2.96 16.83
N ARG A 190 -18.67 -3.12 15.66
CA ARG A 190 -20.13 -3.04 15.54
C ARG A 190 -20.85 -4.39 15.56
N ILE A 191 -20.17 -5.48 15.19
CA ILE A 191 -20.82 -6.78 15.03
C ILE A 191 -20.26 -7.80 16.02
N ILE A 192 -18.95 -8.06 15.99
CA ILE A 192 -18.34 -9.15 16.76
C ILE A 192 -18.39 -8.85 18.27
N MET A 193 -17.91 -7.68 18.69
CA MET A 193 -17.87 -7.33 20.12
C MET A 193 -19.27 -7.21 20.74
N PRO A 194 -20.26 -6.55 20.12
CA PRO A 194 -21.63 -6.54 20.65
C PRO A 194 -22.25 -7.94 20.70
N ALA A 195 -22.04 -8.79 19.68
CA ALA A 195 -22.55 -10.16 19.68
C ALA A 195 -21.94 -11.00 20.83
N GLN A 196 -20.63 -10.90 21.04
CA GLN A 196 -19.96 -11.61 22.14
C GLN A 196 -20.42 -11.11 23.52
N ARG A 197 -20.61 -9.79 23.70
CA ARG A 197 -21.16 -9.23 24.94
C ARG A 197 -22.60 -9.68 25.19
N ALA A 198 -23.43 -9.71 24.15
CA ALA A 198 -24.81 -10.18 24.26
C ALA A 198 -24.88 -11.68 24.61
N LEU A 199 -23.98 -12.50 24.05
CA LEU A 199 -23.83 -13.90 24.41
C LEU A 199 -23.51 -14.06 25.90
N VAL A 200 -22.47 -13.38 26.40
CA VAL A 200 -22.09 -13.41 27.82
C VAL A 200 -23.23 -12.92 28.72
N ALA A 201 -23.92 -11.85 28.33
CA ALA A 201 -25.05 -11.31 29.10
C ALA A 201 -26.25 -12.26 29.14
N ALA A 202 -26.54 -12.98 28.05
CA ALA A 202 -27.61 -13.99 28.02
C ALA A 202 -27.27 -15.16 28.96
N ILE A 203 -26.03 -15.64 28.91
CA ILE A 203 -25.53 -16.70 29.79
C ILE A 203 -25.61 -16.30 31.26
N ALA A 204 -25.12 -15.11 31.60
CA ALA A 204 -25.16 -14.58 32.97
C ALA A 204 -26.60 -14.43 33.50
N ALA A 205 -27.56 -14.18 32.62
CA ALA A 205 -28.98 -14.05 32.96
C ALA A 205 -29.76 -15.37 32.82
N ASN A 206 -29.10 -16.52 32.61
CA ASN A 206 -29.74 -17.82 32.35
C ASN A 206 -30.79 -17.79 31.21
N ARG A 207 -30.55 -16.97 30.19
CA ARG A 207 -31.39 -16.87 28.99
C ARG A 207 -30.72 -17.60 27.83
N THR A 208 -31.52 -18.26 26.98
CA THR A 208 -31.03 -18.85 25.74
C THR A 208 -30.45 -17.75 24.83
N PRO A 209 -29.18 -17.81 24.43
CA PRO A 209 -28.56 -16.83 23.54
C PRO A 209 -29.18 -16.88 22.13
N ASP A 210 -29.31 -15.72 21.50
CA ASP A 210 -29.75 -15.63 20.10
C ASP A 210 -28.68 -16.22 19.16
N PRO A 211 -28.97 -17.30 18.41
CA PRO A 211 -28.00 -17.93 17.51
C PRO A 211 -27.66 -17.07 16.28
N ALA A 212 -28.46 -16.06 15.94
CA ALA A 212 -28.19 -15.18 14.81
C ALA A 212 -26.98 -14.26 15.04
N LEU A 213 -26.72 -13.86 16.29
CA LEU A 213 -25.60 -12.99 16.65
C LEU A 213 -24.21 -13.61 16.39
N PRO A 214 -23.89 -14.83 16.90
CA PRO A 214 -22.62 -15.48 16.60
C PRO A 214 -22.49 -15.85 15.11
N ALA A 215 -23.58 -16.20 14.44
CA ALA A 215 -23.57 -16.46 12.99
C ALA A 215 -23.18 -15.22 12.18
N LYS A 216 -23.73 -14.04 12.53
CA LYS A 216 -23.30 -12.75 11.94
C LYS A 216 -21.84 -12.47 12.24
N GLY A 217 -21.41 -12.63 13.50
CA GLY A 217 -20.02 -12.44 13.90
C GLY A 217 -19.04 -13.33 13.12
N LEU A 218 -19.39 -14.61 12.91
CA LEU A 218 -18.60 -15.55 12.14
C LEU A 218 -18.44 -15.13 10.68
N LEU A 219 -19.52 -14.67 10.03
CA LEU A 219 -19.45 -14.17 8.65
C LEU A 219 -18.46 -13.00 8.54
N ARG A 220 -18.52 -12.04 9.47
CA ARG A 220 -17.63 -10.88 9.49
C ARG A 220 -16.18 -11.27 9.78
N SER A 221 -15.98 -12.21 10.70
CA SER A 221 -14.65 -12.77 11.01
C SER A 221 -14.02 -13.44 9.79
N ARG A 222 -14.81 -14.21 9.02
CA ARG A 222 -14.35 -14.82 7.77
C ARG A 222 -13.92 -13.78 6.73
N HIS A 223 -14.66 -12.69 6.58
CA HIS A 223 -14.24 -11.60 5.68
C HIS A 223 -12.91 -10.98 6.13
N ASN A 224 -12.76 -10.66 7.41
CA ASN A 224 -11.49 -10.16 7.96
C ASN A 224 -10.33 -11.11 7.63
N ASN A 225 -10.55 -12.41 7.76
CA ASN A 225 -9.55 -13.41 7.46
C ASN A 225 -9.09 -13.40 6.00
N TYR A 226 -10.03 -13.33 5.05
CA TYR A 226 -9.68 -13.25 3.62
C TYR A 226 -9.08 -11.90 3.21
N PHE A 227 -9.47 -10.81 3.86
CA PHE A 227 -8.88 -9.49 3.64
C PHE A 227 -7.45 -9.35 4.14
N THR A 228 -6.98 -10.25 5.02
CA THR A 228 -5.71 -10.09 5.72
C THR A 228 -4.49 -10.09 4.80
N LEU A 229 -4.37 -11.05 3.86
CA LEU A 229 -3.20 -11.08 2.97
C LEU A 229 -3.18 -9.91 1.96
N PRO A 230 -4.31 -9.55 1.32
CA PRO A 230 -4.36 -8.34 0.50
C PRO A 230 -3.99 -7.06 1.26
N VAL A 231 -4.51 -6.85 2.48
CA VAL A 231 -4.20 -5.62 3.24
C VAL A 231 -2.74 -5.58 3.69
N LEU A 232 -2.16 -6.73 4.08
CA LEU A 232 -0.72 -6.82 4.38
C LEU A 232 0.16 -6.46 3.19
N PHE A 233 -0.19 -6.95 1.99
CA PHE A 233 0.51 -6.56 0.77
C PHE A 233 0.41 -5.05 0.54
N ILE A 234 -0.79 -4.46 0.66
CA ILE A 234 -0.98 -3.02 0.48
C ILE A 234 -0.11 -2.22 1.46
N MET A 235 0.02 -2.67 2.72
CA MET A 235 0.88 -2.00 3.71
C MET A 235 2.34 -1.93 3.27
N ILE A 236 2.88 -3.02 2.72
CA ILE A 236 4.28 -3.07 2.25
C ILE A 236 4.46 -2.52 0.82
N SER A 237 3.38 -2.34 0.07
CA SER A 237 3.41 -1.99 -1.36
C SER A 237 4.21 -0.71 -1.65
N ASN A 238 4.26 0.24 -0.70
CA ASN A 238 5.04 1.47 -0.81
C ASN A 238 6.53 1.23 -1.13
N HIS A 239 7.08 0.08 -0.73
CA HIS A 239 8.46 -0.31 -1.00
C HIS A 239 8.68 -0.88 -2.42
N PHE A 240 7.59 -1.09 -3.16
CA PHE A 240 7.61 -1.70 -4.50
C PHE A 240 6.84 -0.83 -5.51
N PRO A 241 7.40 0.32 -5.94
CA PRO A 241 6.79 1.20 -6.95
C PRO A 241 6.37 0.53 -8.26
N SER A 242 7.02 -0.59 -8.62
CA SER A 242 6.64 -1.41 -9.77
C SER A 242 5.20 -1.90 -9.73
N THR A 243 4.60 -1.99 -8.54
CA THR A 243 3.22 -2.47 -8.37
C THR A 243 2.19 -1.37 -8.60
N TYR A 244 2.47 -0.13 -8.22
CA TYR A 244 1.51 0.97 -8.24
C TYR A 244 1.84 2.13 -9.20
N GLY A 245 3.04 2.14 -9.77
CA GLY A 245 3.51 3.19 -10.69
C GLY A 245 3.00 3.05 -12.13
N SER A 246 2.40 1.92 -12.49
CA SER A 246 1.77 1.73 -13.81
C SER A 246 0.39 2.37 -13.87
N GLN A 247 -0.03 2.83 -15.05
CA GLN A 247 -1.42 3.21 -15.33
C GLN A 247 -2.43 2.08 -15.06
N TYR A 248 -1.97 0.83 -15.07
CA TYR A 248 -2.76 -0.36 -14.75
C TYR A 248 -2.63 -0.79 -13.28
N ASN A 249 -2.21 0.11 -12.38
CA ASN A 249 -2.00 -0.19 -10.96
C ASN A 249 -3.19 -0.90 -10.29
N TRP A 250 -4.42 -0.53 -10.61
CA TRP A 250 -5.63 -1.14 -10.05
C TRP A 250 -5.82 -2.59 -10.51
N LEU A 251 -5.42 -2.94 -11.75
CA LEU A 251 -5.41 -4.32 -12.25
C LEU A 251 -4.30 -5.15 -11.60
N ILE A 252 -3.12 -4.54 -11.41
CA ILE A 252 -2.01 -5.19 -10.70
C ILE A 252 -2.45 -5.52 -9.26
N LEU A 253 -3.11 -4.57 -8.57
CA LEU A 253 -3.65 -4.79 -7.24
C LEU A 253 -4.69 -5.90 -7.23
N ALA A 254 -5.58 -5.92 -8.23
CA ALA A 254 -6.59 -6.97 -8.38
C ALA A 254 -5.94 -8.35 -8.53
N GLY A 255 -4.94 -8.48 -9.40
CA GLY A 255 -4.20 -9.71 -9.60
C GLY A 255 -3.54 -10.19 -8.32
N ILE A 256 -2.79 -9.31 -7.64
CA ILE A 256 -2.12 -9.65 -6.38
C ILE A 256 -3.14 -10.05 -5.31
N ALA A 257 -4.26 -9.34 -5.18
CA ALA A 257 -5.31 -9.66 -4.22
C ALA A 257 -5.93 -11.05 -4.48
N VAL A 258 -6.17 -11.42 -5.75
CA VAL A 258 -6.64 -12.77 -6.11
C VAL A 258 -5.64 -13.83 -5.68
N LEU A 259 -4.36 -13.63 -6.00
CA LEU A 259 -3.30 -14.59 -5.63
C LEU A 259 -3.17 -14.71 -4.10
N ALA A 260 -3.26 -13.59 -3.37
CA ALA A 260 -3.26 -13.60 -1.91
C ALA A 260 -4.47 -14.35 -1.34
N VAL A 261 -5.68 -14.15 -1.89
CA VAL A 261 -6.90 -14.87 -1.48
C VAL A 261 -6.78 -16.36 -1.78
N LEU A 262 -6.21 -16.75 -2.91
CA LEU A 262 -5.95 -18.15 -3.29
C LEU A 262 -5.01 -18.86 -2.31
N VAL A 263 -3.91 -18.20 -1.93
CA VAL A 263 -3.00 -18.68 -0.89
C VAL A 263 -3.75 -18.81 0.43
N ARG A 264 -4.47 -17.75 0.85
CA ARG A 264 -5.24 -17.75 2.10
C ARG A 264 -6.27 -18.87 2.13
N HIS A 265 -6.97 -19.12 1.02
CA HIS A 265 -7.99 -20.16 0.90
C HIS A 265 -7.40 -21.53 1.21
N TYR A 266 -6.25 -21.88 0.61
CA TYR A 266 -5.58 -23.14 0.91
C TYR A 266 -5.24 -23.29 2.39
N PHE A 267 -4.63 -22.27 3.01
CA PHE A 267 -4.28 -22.32 4.44
C PHE A 267 -5.51 -22.44 5.35
N ASN A 268 -6.66 -21.92 4.93
CA ASN A 268 -7.90 -22.03 5.67
C ASN A 268 -8.53 -23.43 5.56
N THR A 269 -8.34 -24.17 4.47
CA THR A 269 -9.00 -25.48 4.24
C THR A 269 -8.08 -26.68 4.42
N ARG A 270 -6.75 -26.48 4.48
CA ARG A 270 -5.74 -27.56 4.47
C ARG A 270 -5.84 -28.55 5.63
N HIS A 271 -6.51 -28.19 6.72
CA HIS A 271 -6.68 -29.08 7.87
C HIS A 271 -7.63 -30.24 7.57
N ASP A 272 -8.65 -30.00 6.73
CA ASP A 272 -9.62 -31.03 6.31
C ASP A 272 -9.21 -31.70 5.01
N SER A 273 -8.68 -30.92 4.05
CA SER A 273 -8.41 -31.41 2.71
C SER A 273 -7.31 -30.62 2.00
N HIS A 274 -6.45 -31.36 1.28
CA HIS A 274 -5.47 -30.79 0.36
C HIS A 274 -6.02 -30.49 -1.04
N LYS A 275 -7.35 -30.52 -1.24
CA LYS A 275 -8.02 -30.23 -2.53
C LYS A 275 -7.53 -28.94 -3.20
N TYR A 276 -7.18 -27.93 -2.42
CA TYR A 276 -6.74 -26.62 -2.92
C TYR A 276 -5.22 -26.43 -2.91
N ALA A 277 -4.41 -27.48 -2.74
CA ALA A 277 -2.95 -27.35 -2.76
C ALA A 277 -2.42 -26.75 -4.08
N TRP A 278 -3.13 -26.96 -5.19
CA TRP A 278 -2.82 -26.37 -6.50
C TRP A 278 -2.85 -24.83 -6.51
N THR A 279 -3.53 -24.19 -5.56
CA THR A 279 -3.59 -22.72 -5.53
C THR A 279 -2.23 -22.10 -5.21
N LEU A 280 -1.32 -22.82 -4.54
CA LEU A 280 0.03 -22.36 -4.25
C LEU A 280 0.91 -22.24 -5.51
N PRO A 281 1.11 -23.29 -6.33
CA PRO A 281 1.86 -23.15 -7.58
C PRO A 281 1.18 -22.18 -8.56
N VAL A 282 -0.16 -22.13 -8.62
CA VAL A 282 -0.86 -21.11 -9.41
C VAL A 282 -0.59 -19.70 -8.90
N ALA A 283 -0.57 -19.49 -7.59
CA ALA A 283 -0.23 -18.18 -7.02
C ALA A 283 1.22 -17.79 -7.34
N ALA A 284 2.17 -18.73 -7.25
CA ALA A 284 3.57 -18.50 -7.57
C ALA A 284 3.77 -18.15 -9.06
N VAL A 285 3.20 -18.94 -9.97
CA VAL A 285 3.24 -18.67 -11.41
C VAL A 285 2.55 -17.36 -11.74
N GLY A 286 1.38 -17.09 -11.13
CA GLY A 286 0.65 -15.83 -11.31
C GLY A 286 1.46 -14.62 -10.87
N MET A 287 2.22 -14.70 -9.77
CA MET A 287 3.13 -13.63 -9.35
C MET A 287 4.26 -13.40 -10.36
N ILE A 288 4.83 -14.47 -10.92
CA ILE A 288 5.86 -14.38 -11.97
C ILE A 288 5.28 -13.74 -13.25
N CYS A 289 4.09 -14.18 -13.68
CA CYS A 289 3.39 -13.61 -14.83
C CYS A 289 3.09 -12.12 -14.61
N LEU A 290 2.61 -11.72 -13.43
CA LEU A 290 2.39 -10.32 -13.10
C LEU A 290 3.69 -9.52 -13.16
N ALA A 291 4.77 -10.02 -12.55
CA ALA A 291 6.07 -9.36 -12.57
C ALA A 291 6.62 -9.17 -14.00
N TYR A 292 6.41 -10.17 -14.87
CA TYR A 292 6.80 -10.09 -16.28
C TYR A 292 5.94 -9.08 -17.06
N VAL A 293 4.62 -9.15 -16.93
CA VAL A 293 3.68 -8.29 -17.69
C VAL A 293 3.71 -6.84 -17.20
N SER A 294 3.94 -6.61 -15.92
CA SER A 294 4.13 -5.27 -15.35
C SER A 294 5.57 -4.74 -15.51
N GLY A 295 6.47 -5.54 -16.08
CA GLY A 295 7.86 -5.15 -16.29
C GLY A 295 8.00 -3.99 -17.28
N PRO A 296 9.09 -3.20 -17.18
CA PRO A 296 9.36 -2.15 -18.15
C PRO A 296 9.47 -2.76 -19.56
N LYS A 297 8.67 -2.26 -20.51
CA LYS A 297 8.84 -2.64 -21.92
C LYS A 297 10.13 -2.00 -22.42
N PRO A 298 11.03 -2.74 -23.10
CA PRO A 298 12.17 -2.12 -23.76
C PRO A 298 11.63 -1.10 -24.76
N MET A 299 12.09 0.15 -24.67
CA MET A 299 11.70 1.17 -25.63
C MET A 299 12.20 0.73 -27.00
N SER A 300 11.27 0.31 -27.85
CA SER A 300 11.57 -0.09 -29.22
C SER A 300 11.85 1.19 -29.98
N SER A 301 13.13 1.48 -30.17
CA SER A 301 13.71 2.70 -30.73
C SER A 301 13.49 3.98 -29.91
N ALA A 302 14.54 4.81 -29.84
CA ALA A 302 14.41 6.14 -29.25
C ALA A 302 13.30 6.90 -30.01
N PRO A 303 12.36 7.56 -29.31
CA PRO A 303 11.39 8.41 -29.98
C PRO A 303 12.13 9.41 -30.88
N GLU A 304 11.51 9.80 -31.99
CA GLU A 304 12.07 10.74 -32.98
C GLU A 304 12.56 12.07 -32.33
N VAL A 305 12.10 12.36 -31.11
CA VAL A 305 12.56 13.41 -30.19
C VAL A 305 14.06 13.32 -29.85
N ALA A 306 14.65 12.12 -29.77
CA ALA A 306 16.11 11.98 -29.58
C ALA A 306 16.91 12.23 -30.88
N LYS A 307 16.24 12.19 -32.04
CA LYS A 307 16.83 12.52 -33.35
C LYS A 307 16.57 13.97 -33.75
N ALA A 308 15.48 14.56 -33.28
CA ALA A 308 15.21 15.98 -33.42
C ALA A 308 16.03 16.74 -32.37
N ALA A 309 17.10 17.39 -32.81
CA ALA A 309 17.84 18.38 -32.04
C ALA A 309 17.00 19.66 -31.76
N GLY A 310 15.71 19.51 -31.45
CA GLY A 310 14.86 20.60 -30.99
C GLY A 310 15.33 21.10 -29.63
N VAL A 311 15.20 22.41 -29.43
CA VAL A 311 15.41 23.05 -28.14
C VAL A 311 14.40 22.47 -27.15
N ILE A 312 14.84 21.67 -26.19
CA ILE A 312 14.01 21.31 -25.05
C ILE A 312 13.85 22.59 -24.23
N GLU A 313 12.63 23.08 -24.11
CA GLU A 313 12.35 24.29 -23.35
C GLU A 313 12.31 23.92 -21.87
N TYR A 314 13.38 24.31 -21.15
CA TYR A 314 13.52 24.03 -19.72
C TYR A 314 12.60 24.93 -18.92
N GLN A 315 11.68 24.32 -18.18
CA GLN A 315 10.85 25.06 -17.23
C GLN A 315 11.66 25.35 -15.95
N PRO A 316 11.65 26.59 -15.43
CA PRO A 316 12.39 26.92 -14.22
C PRO A 316 11.88 26.09 -13.04
N LEU A 317 12.77 25.79 -12.10
CA LEU A 317 12.40 25.08 -10.87
C LEU A 317 11.40 25.94 -10.07
N PRO A 318 10.25 25.37 -9.65
CA PRO A 318 9.32 26.14 -8.83
C PRO A 318 9.92 26.37 -7.44
N GLU A 319 9.60 27.51 -6.82
CA GLU A 319 10.04 27.83 -5.46
C GLU A 319 9.66 26.74 -4.45
N THR A 320 8.54 26.04 -4.68
CA THR A 320 8.08 24.92 -3.85
C THR A 320 9.04 23.73 -3.82
N ALA A 321 9.95 23.61 -4.79
CA ALA A 321 10.97 22.56 -4.82
C ALA A 321 12.25 22.93 -4.05
N LEU A 322 12.50 24.23 -3.83
CA LEU A 322 13.72 24.75 -3.23
C LEU A 322 13.46 25.21 -1.78
N GLY A 323 14.39 24.92 -0.87
CA GLY A 323 14.36 25.45 0.50
C GLY A 323 14.60 26.97 0.52
N GLY A 324 14.02 27.65 1.51
CA GLY A 324 13.95 29.11 1.65
C GLY A 324 15.19 29.93 1.26
N ASP A 325 14.91 31.14 0.77
CA ASP A 325 15.80 32.22 0.27
C ASP A 325 16.51 32.01 -1.08
N LYS A 326 16.40 30.84 -1.72
CA LYS A 326 16.90 30.64 -3.08
C LYS A 326 15.82 30.90 -4.12
N LYS A 327 15.82 32.11 -4.68
CA LYS A 327 15.02 32.45 -5.87
C LYS A 327 15.35 31.50 -7.03
N PRO A 328 14.37 31.16 -7.89
CA PRO A 328 14.65 30.52 -9.17
C PRO A 328 15.65 31.38 -9.92
N VAL A 329 16.72 30.79 -10.45
CA VAL A 329 17.64 31.53 -11.32
C VAL A 329 16.83 31.92 -12.56
N GLU A 330 16.54 33.22 -12.70
CA GLU A 330 15.92 33.80 -13.88
C GLU A 330 16.81 33.45 -15.09
N ALA A 331 16.21 32.89 -16.15
CA ALA A 331 16.94 32.45 -17.33
C ALA A 331 17.79 33.62 -17.87
N ALA A 332 19.12 33.52 -17.74
CA ALA A 332 20.01 34.54 -18.24
C ALA A 332 19.84 34.68 -19.77
N PRO A 333 19.76 35.91 -20.33
CA PRO A 333 19.69 36.09 -21.78
C PRO A 333 20.94 35.48 -22.43
N ALA A 334 20.72 34.71 -23.50
CA ALA A 334 21.78 34.06 -24.25
C ALA A 334 22.85 35.08 -24.69
N ALA A 335 24.02 35.03 -24.06
CA ALA A 335 25.17 35.79 -24.52
C ALA A 335 25.72 35.13 -25.79
N SER A 336 25.75 35.92 -26.87
CA SER A 336 26.30 35.57 -28.18
C SER A 336 27.75 35.11 -28.06
N ALA A 337 28.04 33.85 -28.40
CA ALA A 337 29.40 33.33 -28.47
C ALA A 337 29.88 33.25 -29.93
N THR A 338 30.87 34.07 -30.25
CA THR A 338 31.67 34.07 -31.48
C THR A 338 32.76 32.98 -31.47
N ALA A 339 32.85 32.26 -32.61
CA ALA A 339 34.00 31.55 -33.21
C ALA A 339 34.56 30.24 -32.55
N PRO A 340 35.08 29.29 -33.37
CA PRO A 340 34.99 27.86 -33.09
C PRO A 340 36.27 27.26 -32.51
N ALA A 341 36.14 26.45 -31.45
CA ALA A 341 37.20 25.61 -30.93
C ALA A 341 36.85 24.13 -31.11
N GLN A 342 37.73 23.45 -31.85
CA GLN A 342 37.95 22.02 -32.08
C GLN A 342 37.01 21.02 -31.38
N ALA A 343 36.31 20.26 -32.22
CA ALA A 343 35.45 19.13 -31.88
C ALA A 343 36.21 18.03 -31.14
N SER A 344 35.94 17.88 -29.84
CA SER A 344 36.08 16.62 -29.13
C SER A 344 34.86 15.74 -29.46
N ASN A 345 35.10 14.45 -29.69
CA ASN A 345 34.07 13.43 -29.94
C ASN A 345 33.30 13.06 -28.66
N ALA A 346 32.69 14.04 -27.98
CA ALA A 346 31.64 13.80 -27.00
C ALA A 346 30.31 14.19 -27.64
N GLY A 347 29.43 13.22 -27.88
CA GLY A 347 28.15 13.48 -28.53
C GLY A 347 27.25 14.38 -27.66
N PRO A 348 26.39 15.25 -28.26
CA PRO A 348 25.53 16.22 -27.57
C PRO A 348 24.38 15.62 -26.72
N GLY A 349 24.53 14.38 -26.24
CA GLY A 349 23.50 13.62 -25.52
C GLY A 349 23.60 13.74 -23.99
N PHE A 350 24.78 13.49 -23.41
CA PHE A 350 24.90 13.42 -21.95
C PHE A 350 24.82 14.79 -21.28
N ASP A 351 25.36 15.86 -21.88
CA ASP A 351 25.32 17.20 -21.28
C ASP A 351 23.89 17.67 -21.00
N LYS A 352 22.97 17.45 -21.96
CA LYS A 352 21.54 17.76 -21.77
C LYS A 352 20.91 16.91 -20.67
N VAL A 353 21.21 15.61 -20.66
CA VAL A 353 20.75 14.69 -19.61
C VAL A 353 21.25 15.12 -18.23
N HIS A 354 22.52 15.50 -18.15
CA HIS A 354 23.16 15.98 -16.94
C HIS A 354 22.45 17.23 -16.42
N THR A 355 22.17 18.21 -17.29
CA THR A 355 21.39 19.41 -16.91
C THR A 355 20.01 19.04 -16.34
N VAL A 356 19.25 18.19 -17.03
CA VAL A 356 17.94 17.73 -16.52
C VAL A 356 18.08 17.07 -15.15
N ILE A 357 19.07 16.20 -14.96
CA ILE A 357 19.26 15.50 -13.68
C ILE A 357 19.65 16.47 -12.56
N GLN A 358 20.51 17.46 -12.85
CA GLN A 358 20.88 18.49 -11.88
C GLN A 358 19.68 19.36 -11.49
N GLU A 359 18.80 19.68 -12.43
CA GLU A 359 17.63 20.50 -12.10
C GLU A 359 16.55 19.67 -11.40
N ARG A 360 16.24 18.48 -11.92
CA ARG A 360 15.06 17.72 -11.50
C ARG A 360 15.32 16.75 -10.35
N CYS A 361 16.56 16.29 -10.15
CA CYS A 361 16.87 15.19 -9.22
C CYS A 361 17.77 15.61 -8.05
N THR A 362 18.82 16.40 -8.26
CA THR A 362 19.80 16.71 -7.17
C THR A 362 19.24 17.63 -6.09
N VAL A 363 18.09 18.27 -6.33
CA VAL A 363 17.28 18.95 -5.31
C VAL A 363 17.06 18.07 -4.07
N CYS A 364 16.81 16.77 -4.28
CA CYS A 364 16.64 15.78 -3.20
C CYS A 364 17.79 14.76 -3.14
N HIS A 365 18.38 14.41 -4.27
CA HIS A 365 19.39 13.34 -4.41
C HIS A 365 20.80 13.91 -4.60
N SER A 366 21.27 14.67 -3.61
CA SER A 366 22.60 15.26 -3.55
C SER A 366 23.25 14.99 -2.19
N ALA A 367 24.57 15.03 -2.12
CA ALA A 367 25.31 15.09 -0.85
C ALA A 367 24.88 16.28 0.02
N LYS A 368 24.34 17.35 -0.60
CA LYS A 368 23.78 18.51 0.08
C LYS A 368 22.41 18.87 -0.53
N PRO A 369 21.34 18.13 -0.21
CA PRO A 369 20.01 18.40 -0.74
C PRO A 369 19.59 19.85 -0.45
N THR A 370 18.94 20.48 -1.42
CA THR A 370 18.40 21.83 -1.29
C THR A 370 16.91 21.82 -0.94
N SER A 371 16.25 20.67 -1.03
CA SER A 371 14.87 20.48 -0.61
C SER A 371 14.72 20.64 0.92
N PRO A 372 13.69 21.35 1.41
CA PRO A 372 13.41 21.43 2.85
C PRO A 372 12.89 20.10 3.43
N LEU A 373 12.48 19.16 2.57
CA LEU A 373 11.89 17.88 2.96
C LEU A 373 12.94 16.82 3.34
N PHE A 374 14.20 17.02 2.95
CA PHE A 374 15.25 16.01 3.07
C PHE A 374 16.52 16.62 3.63
N SER A 375 16.96 16.14 4.80
CA SER A 375 18.27 16.49 5.36
C SER A 375 19.42 15.68 4.78
N ALA A 376 19.11 14.57 4.09
CA ALA A 376 20.06 13.70 3.40
C ALA A 376 19.40 13.06 2.19
N ALA A 377 20.22 12.62 1.21
CA ALA A 377 19.72 11.98 0.00
C ALA A 377 18.90 10.71 0.32
N PRO A 378 17.64 10.61 -0.16
CA PRO A 378 16.82 9.43 0.07
C PRO A 378 17.49 8.15 -0.41
N ALA A 379 17.46 7.11 0.43
CA ALA A 379 18.11 5.81 0.19
C ALA A 379 19.63 5.89 -0.09
N GLY A 380 20.28 7.01 0.27
CA GLY A 380 21.71 7.23 -0.01
C GLY A 380 22.04 7.37 -1.50
N VAL A 381 21.04 7.58 -2.36
CA VAL A 381 21.24 7.72 -3.81
C VAL A 381 21.51 9.17 -4.14
N MET A 382 22.66 9.46 -4.75
CA MET A 382 23.09 10.80 -5.14
C MET A 382 23.35 10.86 -6.65
N PHE A 383 23.22 12.05 -7.23
CA PHE A 383 23.44 12.34 -8.64
C PHE A 383 24.35 13.55 -8.85
N ASP A 384 25.27 13.80 -7.91
CA ASP A 384 26.18 14.96 -7.95
C ASP A 384 27.23 14.81 -9.06
N THR A 385 27.62 13.58 -9.44
CA THR A 385 28.63 13.31 -10.47
C THR A 385 28.10 12.45 -11.62
N PRO A 386 28.70 12.55 -12.82
CA PRO A 386 28.37 11.69 -13.97
C PRO A 386 28.45 10.19 -13.66
N GLU A 387 29.45 9.77 -12.89
CA GLU A 387 29.63 8.37 -12.50
C GLU A 387 28.46 7.88 -11.62
N GLN A 388 28.03 8.71 -10.67
CA GLN A 388 26.87 8.39 -9.82
C GLN A 388 25.59 8.28 -10.65
N ILE A 389 25.40 9.18 -11.62
CA ILE A 389 24.28 9.15 -12.56
C ILE A 389 24.28 7.85 -13.36
N ARG A 390 25.42 7.50 -13.98
CA ARG A 390 25.57 6.26 -14.76
C ARG A 390 25.34 5.02 -13.91
N GLN A 391 25.93 4.95 -12.72
CA GLN A 391 25.76 3.82 -11.79
C GLN A 391 24.29 3.60 -11.40
N ASN A 392 23.49 4.66 -11.37
CA ASN A 392 22.08 4.62 -11.02
C ASN A 392 21.14 4.66 -12.24
N ALA A 393 21.64 4.54 -13.48
CA ALA A 393 20.83 4.61 -14.70
C ALA A 393 19.60 3.68 -14.67
N ALA A 394 19.76 2.43 -14.23
CA ALA A 394 18.64 1.49 -14.10
C ALA A 394 17.56 1.97 -13.09
N ARG A 395 17.98 2.61 -11.99
CA ARG A 395 17.05 3.20 -11.01
C ARG A 395 16.36 4.43 -11.57
N ILE A 396 17.09 5.30 -12.27
CA ILE A 396 16.54 6.48 -12.96
C ILE A 396 15.48 6.03 -13.97
N GLN A 397 15.78 5.02 -14.79
CA GLN A 397 14.82 4.44 -15.74
C GLN A 397 13.55 3.93 -15.04
N ALA A 398 13.70 3.20 -13.94
CA ALA A 398 12.56 2.63 -13.22
C ALA A 398 11.69 3.70 -12.54
N GLN A 399 12.31 4.66 -11.84
CA GLN A 399 11.62 5.61 -10.97
C GLN A 399 11.17 6.88 -11.71
N ALA A 400 12.03 7.45 -12.55
CA ALA A 400 11.72 8.71 -13.24
C ALA A 400 11.09 8.48 -14.61
N VAL A 401 11.59 7.53 -15.41
CA VAL A 401 11.09 7.36 -16.78
C VAL A 401 9.86 6.47 -16.84
N THR A 402 9.94 5.26 -16.28
CA THR A 402 8.93 4.21 -16.44
C THR A 402 7.73 4.40 -15.53
N SER A 403 7.95 4.51 -14.22
CA SER A 403 6.86 4.65 -13.23
C SER A 403 6.42 6.09 -13.00
N GLN A 404 7.24 7.06 -13.43
CA GLN A 404 7.01 8.49 -13.24
C GLN A 404 6.74 8.90 -11.79
N ILE A 405 7.16 8.07 -10.83
CA ILE A 405 6.95 8.34 -9.40
C ILE A 405 7.91 9.40 -8.88
N MET A 406 9.08 9.52 -9.52
CA MET A 406 10.04 10.59 -9.27
C MET A 406 10.02 11.58 -10.44
N PRO A 407 10.21 12.87 -10.19
CA PRO A 407 10.32 13.54 -8.87
C PRO A 407 9.01 13.40 -8.07
N LEU A 408 9.09 13.30 -6.75
CA LEU A 408 7.93 13.01 -5.90
C LEU A 408 6.83 14.06 -6.11
N GLY A 409 5.61 13.62 -6.45
CA GLY A 409 4.48 14.50 -6.79
C GLY A 409 4.76 15.45 -7.97
N ASN A 410 5.78 15.13 -8.79
CA ASN A 410 6.37 15.99 -9.81
C ASN A 410 6.75 17.40 -9.30
N ILE A 411 7.24 17.50 -8.06
CA ILE A 411 7.52 18.80 -7.41
C ILE A 411 8.50 19.70 -8.17
N THR A 412 9.45 19.12 -8.92
CA THR A 412 10.40 19.87 -9.76
C THR A 412 9.88 20.11 -11.18
N GLN A 413 8.62 19.77 -11.48
CA GLN A 413 7.96 19.99 -12.78
C GLN A 413 8.67 19.34 -13.96
N MET A 414 9.16 18.11 -13.77
CA MET A 414 9.83 17.37 -14.84
C MET A 414 8.84 17.03 -15.96
N THR A 415 9.16 17.45 -17.18
CA THR A 415 8.30 17.28 -18.37
C THR A 415 8.42 15.88 -18.97
N GLN A 416 7.49 15.50 -19.84
CA GLN A 416 7.58 14.24 -20.57
C GLN A 416 8.77 14.22 -21.54
N GLN A 417 9.09 15.36 -22.17
CA GLN A 417 10.24 15.47 -23.08
C GLN A 417 11.56 15.23 -22.36
N GLU A 418 11.72 15.76 -21.15
CA GLU A 418 12.88 15.52 -20.29
C GLU A 418 13.00 14.04 -19.90
N ARG A 419 11.88 13.37 -19.58
CA ARG A 419 11.85 11.93 -19.28
C ARG A 419 12.24 11.09 -20.50
N ASP A 420 11.73 11.45 -21.67
CA ASP A 420 12.02 10.76 -22.93
C ASP A 420 13.50 10.92 -23.31
N LEU A 421 14.08 12.11 -23.11
CA LEU A 421 15.51 12.36 -23.30
C LEU A 421 16.36 11.42 -22.42
N ILE A 422 16.08 11.38 -21.12
CA ILE A 422 16.81 10.50 -20.19
C ILE A 422 16.64 9.03 -20.58
N GLY A 423 15.41 8.61 -20.89
CA GLY A 423 15.15 7.23 -21.31
C GLY A 423 15.94 6.85 -22.56
N ALA A 424 15.98 7.73 -23.56
CA ALA A 424 16.73 7.50 -24.79
C ALA A 424 18.23 7.34 -24.52
N TRP A 425 18.80 8.19 -23.66
CA TRP A 425 20.19 8.08 -23.23
C TRP A 425 20.50 6.76 -22.52
N ILE A 426 19.60 6.29 -21.63
CA ILE A 426 19.78 5.01 -20.93
C ILE A 426 19.76 3.83 -21.90
N VAL A 427 18.84 3.83 -22.88
CA VAL A 427 18.75 2.78 -23.90
C VAL A 427 19.98 2.75 -24.81
N GLN A 428 20.64 3.90 -25.01
CA GLN A 428 21.90 4.00 -25.77
C GLN A 428 23.15 3.58 -24.96
N GLY A 429 22.97 3.04 -23.75
CA GLY A 429 24.05 2.50 -22.93
C GLY A 429 24.54 3.44 -21.82
N ALA A 430 23.85 4.55 -21.57
CA ALA A 430 24.13 5.49 -20.48
C ALA A 430 25.59 6.01 -20.47
N ALA A 431 26.15 6.28 -21.65
CA ALA A 431 27.51 6.81 -21.79
C ALA A 431 27.59 8.25 -21.26
N THR A 432 28.66 8.56 -20.52
CA THR A 432 28.89 9.88 -19.91
C THR A 432 29.98 10.69 -20.64
N GLN A 433 30.52 10.15 -21.73
CA GLN A 433 31.52 10.74 -22.60
C GLN A 433 31.11 10.54 -24.05
#